data_AF-A9WTL6-F1
#
_entry.id   AF-A9WTL6-F1
#
_cell.length_a   1.000
_cell.length_b   1.000
_cell.length_c   1.000
_cell.angle_alpha   90.00
_cell.angle_beta   90.00
_cell.angle_gamma   90.00
#
_symmetry.space_group_name_H-M   'P 1'
#
loop_
_entity.id
_entity.type
_entity.pdbx_description
1 polymer ?
#
loop_
_entity_poly.entity_id
_entity_poly.type
_entity_poly.pdbx_seq_one_letter_code
_entity_poly.pdbx_strand_id
1 'polypeptide(L)'
;MMLKNVDGTPPEDSQFPGWAGNTSYLEKGYIPADAAYNKKGQDDDRAFPGSATMEYALADCSVALVAQGQGDTPNAQALRERGGNWANVWDPQLSSQGETGFPRVRNVDGSWGQGDPTSANVGCQEGTPWQYQWLTMQDMPGLIKAQGGDAKTVSRLDAFFDLPGIMKDPEGTARKSWVIGALNYDNSFRFNPNNEPDTHTPWLYDYVGQPAKASAVSSAAQSLFVNKPSGVTGNDDLGAMSSWYVFAALGIYPGMFGTGDFLLSAPSFSSATLKLPEGKVLTLSAPTAKTDKLQFIDALNLGGQSIDRSHLNWSELKAGGDLKFTLGTDSDSAWETSATARPKSPCTSVPTIANVPPLSAEVNKSLTAQVATIDAKPSLLTGARAEVVWKNGSKNTAEIQPQGMGQIVTLKQSFNNSGLQEGVLNIFDGTGAMILSTNVTVQVSEASLPAVTPTPTVPSGESAHPETGPSADTSVSADASSDLANTGASPALPILLGILLLIVGLVLLLAIRRGRGAKHS
;
A
#
# COMPACT_ATOMS: atom_id res chain seq x y z
N MET A 1 18.07 -1.95 10.58
CA MET A 1 18.19 -3.29 9.95
C MET A 1 17.67 -3.28 8.51
N MET A 2 16.41 -2.90 8.28
CA MET A 2 15.84 -2.82 6.93
C MET A 2 16.67 -1.96 5.97
N LEU A 3 17.06 -0.75 6.39
CA LEU A 3 17.97 0.13 5.61
C LEU A 3 19.28 -0.57 5.22
N LYS A 4 19.91 -1.32 6.15
CA LYS A 4 21.13 -2.08 5.85
C LYS A 4 20.89 -3.15 4.78
N ASN A 5 19.68 -3.73 4.71
CA ASN A 5 19.35 -4.76 3.75
C ASN A 5 19.07 -4.18 2.35
N VAL A 6 18.30 -3.08 2.29
CA VAL A 6 17.95 -2.42 1.01
C VAL A 6 19.06 -1.55 0.45
N ASP A 7 20.04 -1.13 1.28
CA ASP A 7 21.18 -0.29 0.85
C ASP A 7 22.52 -1.02 0.82
N GLY A 8 22.55 -2.32 1.14
CA GLY A 8 23.80 -3.08 1.20
C GLY A 8 23.67 -4.52 0.70
N THR A 9 24.82 -5.19 0.64
CA THR A 9 24.90 -6.63 0.42
C THR A 9 25.49 -7.30 1.67
N PRO A 10 25.09 -8.54 2.00
CA PRO A 10 25.75 -9.30 3.06
C PRO A 10 27.24 -9.54 2.76
N PRO A 11 28.07 -9.80 3.79
CA PRO A 11 29.44 -10.28 3.61
C PRO A 11 29.51 -11.51 2.68
N GLU A 12 30.63 -11.69 1.99
CA GLU A 12 30.78 -12.75 0.97
C GLU A 12 30.63 -14.17 1.53
N ASP A 13 30.99 -14.35 2.80
CA ASP A 13 30.89 -15.59 3.58
C ASP A 13 29.50 -15.82 4.21
N SER A 14 28.56 -14.89 4.04
CA SER A 14 27.16 -15.07 4.44
C SER A 14 26.53 -16.22 3.64
N GLN A 15 25.85 -17.11 4.37
CA GLN A 15 25.02 -18.16 3.75
C GLN A 15 23.76 -17.60 3.08
N PHE A 16 23.31 -16.42 3.51
CA PHE A 16 22.15 -15.74 2.95
C PHE A 16 22.61 -14.67 1.95
N PRO A 17 22.12 -14.69 0.70
CA PRO A 17 22.56 -13.76 -0.33
C PRO A 17 22.05 -12.33 -0.09
N GLY A 18 21.03 -12.16 0.77
CA GLY A 18 20.34 -10.88 0.94
C GLY A 18 19.77 -10.42 -0.40
N TRP A 19 19.80 -9.12 -0.65
CA TRP A 19 19.49 -8.60 -1.98
C TRP A 19 20.69 -8.78 -2.92
N ALA A 20 20.77 -9.94 -3.57
CA ALA A 20 21.93 -10.31 -4.39
C ALA A 20 22.20 -9.33 -5.55
N GLY A 21 21.14 -8.70 -6.08
CA GLY A 21 21.20 -7.71 -7.15
C GLY A 21 21.40 -6.26 -6.68
N ASN A 22 21.59 -6.03 -5.38
CA ASN A 22 21.47 -4.67 -4.81
C ASN A 22 22.45 -3.67 -5.40
N THR A 23 23.71 -4.06 -5.61
CA THR A 23 24.73 -3.15 -6.18
C THR A 23 24.28 -2.55 -7.52
N SER A 24 23.84 -3.39 -8.45
CA SER A 24 23.33 -2.92 -9.75
C SER A 24 21.99 -2.21 -9.63
N TYR A 25 21.12 -2.65 -8.73
CA TYR A 25 19.82 -2.03 -8.51
C TYR A 25 19.95 -0.60 -7.98
N LEU A 26 20.85 -0.34 -7.04
CA LEU A 26 21.13 1.01 -6.52
C LEU A 26 21.78 1.91 -7.57
N GLU A 27 22.67 1.35 -8.40
CA GLU A 27 23.38 2.12 -9.44
C GLU A 27 22.47 2.45 -10.63
N LYS A 28 21.68 1.47 -11.10
CA LYS A 28 20.95 1.52 -12.38
C LYS A 28 19.44 1.66 -12.22
N GLY A 29 18.90 1.45 -11.03
CA GLY A 29 17.45 1.36 -10.79
C GLY A 29 16.82 0.06 -11.28
N TYR A 30 17.62 -0.95 -11.67
CA TYR A 30 17.17 -2.29 -12.04
C TYR A 30 18.31 -3.30 -11.91
N ILE A 31 17.96 -4.58 -11.82
CA ILE A 31 18.92 -5.68 -11.85
C ILE A 31 19.07 -6.11 -13.33
N PRO A 32 20.28 -6.06 -13.92
CA PRO A 32 20.49 -6.52 -15.28
C PRO A 32 20.61 -8.05 -15.33
N ALA A 33 20.20 -8.65 -16.45
CA ALA A 33 20.65 -9.99 -16.80
C ALA A 33 22.15 -9.98 -17.06
N ASP A 34 22.86 -10.82 -16.33
CA ASP A 34 24.29 -11.03 -16.46
C ASP A 34 24.58 -12.52 -16.64
N ALA A 35 24.86 -12.93 -17.88
CA ALA A 35 25.21 -14.32 -18.19
C ALA A 35 26.56 -14.76 -17.60
N ALA A 36 27.42 -13.82 -17.17
CA ALA A 36 28.68 -14.12 -16.51
C ALA A 36 28.50 -14.34 -14.99
N TYR A 37 27.30 -14.10 -14.46
CA TYR A 37 27.04 -14.24 -13.04
C TYR A 37 26.97 -15.72 -12.62
N ASN A 38 27.82 -16.10 -11.67
CA ASN A 38 27.80 -17.41 -11.03
C ASN A 38 26.88 -17.38 -9.81
N LYS A 39 25.67 -17.93 -9.95
CA LYS A 39 24.68 -17.98 -8.86
C LYS A 39 25.21 -18.64 -7.59
N LYS A 40 24.84 -18.09 -6.43
CA LYS A 40 25.08 -18.71 -5.12
C LYS A 40 23.81 -19.42 -4.68
N GLY A 41 23.82 -20.76 -4.60
CA GLY A 41 22.65 -21.53 -4.17
C GLY A 41 21.63 -21.78 -5.28
N GLN A 42 20.42 -22.20 -4.88
CA GLN A 42 19.33 -22.48 -5.82
C GLN A 42 18.55 -21.21 -6.20
N ASP A 43 18.22 -20.37 -5.20
CA ASP A 43 17.39 -19.18 -5.36
C ASP A 43 18.25 -17.92 -5.25
N ASP A 44 18.37 -17.19 -6.36
CA ASP A 44 19.21 -15.99 -6.46
C ASP A 44 18.53 -14.97 -7.38
N ASP A 45 18.24 -13.79 -6.84
CA ASP A 45 17.54 -12.69 -7.51
C ASP A 45 18.15 -12.32 -8.88
N ARG A 46 19.47 -12.48 -9.04
CA ARG A 46 20.16 -12.16 -10.29
C ARG A 46 19.91 -13.18 -11.40
N ALA A 47 19.41 -14.37 -11.08
CA ALA A 47 18.96 -15.33 -12.09
C ALA A 47 17.60 -14.93 -12.69
N PHE A 48 16.80 -14.15 -11.96
CA PHE A 48 15.46 -13.69 -12.36
C PHE A 48 15.33 -12.16 -12.21
N PRO A 49 16.15 -11.40 -12.96
CA PRO A 49 16.32 -9.97 -12.74
C PRO A 49 15.05 -9.14 -12.97
N GLY A 50 14.11 -9.63 -13.80
CA GLY A 50 12.86 -8.95 -14.10
C GLY A 50 11.93 -8.93 -12.89
N SER A 51 11.60 -10.12 -12.36
CA SER A 51 10.79 -10.24 -11.14
C SER A 51 11.47 -9.58 -9.94
N ALA A 52 12.76 -9.84 -9.75
CA ALA A 52 13.51 -9.28 -8.61
C ALA A 52 13.53 -7.74 -8.62
N THR A 53 13.64 -7.09 -9.78
CA THR A 53 13.54 -5.62 -9.86
C THR A 53 12.16 -5.11 -9.41
N MET A 54 11.08 -5.80 -9.78
CA MET A 54 9.72 -5.43 -9.38
C MET A 54 9.49 -5.65 -7.88
N GLU A 55 9.96 -6.77 -7.35
CA GLU A 55 9.90 -7.10 -5.92
C GLU A 55 10.70 -6.10 -5.07
N TYR A 56 11.90 -5.72 -5.51
CA TYR A 56 12.72 -4.71 -4.81
C TYR A 56 12.03 -3.36 -4.80
N ALA A 57 11.40 -2.93 -5.90
CA ALA A 57 10.65 -1.68 -5.94
C ALA A 57 9.45 -1.70 -4.97
N LEU A 58 8.69 -2.79 -4.92
CA LEU A 58 7.60 -2.96 -3.94
C LEU A 58 8.12 -2.93 -2.50
N ALA A 59 9.24 -3.60 -2.25
CA ALA A 59 9.87 -3.67 -0.93
C ALA A 59 10.44 -2.31 -0.49
N ASP A 60 11.10 -1.56 -1.38
CA ASP A 60 11.57 -0.20 -1.08
C ASP A 60 10.42 0.69 -0.63
N CYS A 61 9.29 0.66 -1.33
CA CYS A 61 8.12 1.40 -0.92
C CYS A 61 7.56 0.94 0.44
N SER A 62 7.60 -0.36 0.72
CA SER A 62 7.20 -0.90 2.02
C SER A 62 8.12 -0.41 3.15
N VAL A 63 9.42 -0.32 2.92
CA VAL A 63 10.38 0.26 3.88
C VAL A 63 10.23 1.78 3.97
N ALA A 64 9.82 2.47 2.90
CA ALA A 64 9.52 3.90 2.91
C ALA A 64 8.40 4.24 3.92
N LEU A 65 7.36 3.40 3.97
CA LEU A 65 6.26 3.52 4.94
C LEU A 65 6.77 3.36 6.38
N VAL A 66 7.69 2.42 6.63
CA VAL A 66 8.32 2.25 7.94
C VAL A 66 9.17 3.46 8.32
N ALA A 67 9.98 3.97 7.40
CA ALA A 67 10.79 5.17 7.61
C ALA A 67 9.92 6.40 7.92
N GLN A 68 8.82 6.58 7.17
CA GLN A 68 7.83 7.62 7.44
C GLN A 68 7.23 7.49 8.84
N GLY A 69 6.84 6.28 9.24
CA GLY A 69 6.28 6.01 10.58
C GLY A 69 7.25 6.34 11.73
N GLN A 70 8.56 6.36 11.46
CA GLN A 70 9.60 6.76 12.40
C GLN A 70 9.98 8.24 12.31
N GLY A 71 9.39 9.01 11.39
CA GLY A 71 9.73 10.41 11.15
C GLY A 71 11.02 10.62 10.34
N ASP A 72 11.61 9.56 9.78
CA ASP A 72 12.83 9.61 8.96
C ASP A 72 12.48 10.02 7.52
N THR A 73 12.21 11.31 7.35
CA THR A 73 11.80 11.90 6.06
C THR A 73 12.85 11.69 4.95
N PRO A 74 14.16 11.88 5.17
CA PRO A 74 15.16 11.65 4.11
C PRO A 74 15.13 10.23 3.55
N ASN A 75 15.10 9.20 4.41
CA ASN A 75 15.05 7.81 3.94
C ASN A 75 13.69 7.46 3.35
N ALA A 76 12.58 7.94 3.93
CA ALA A 76 11.24 7.73 3.37
C ALA A 76 11.15 8.25 1.92
N GLN A 77 11.70 9.43 1.64
CA GLN A 77 11.70 10.01 0.29
C GLN A 77 12.63 9.26 -0.67
N ALA A 78 13.83 8.89 -0.24
CA ALA A 78 14.77 8.13 -1.08
C ALA A 78 14.23 6.73 -1.45
N LEU A 79 13.59 6.04 -0.49
CA LEU A 79 12.96 4.74 -0.72
C LEU A 79 11.70 4.86 -1.57
N ARG A 80 10.89 5.90 -1.36
CA ARG A 80 9.73 6.19 -2.21
C ARG A 80 10.10 6.40 -3.67
N GLU A 81 11.22 7.08 -3.92
CA GLU A 81 11.76 7.27 -5.27
C GLU A 81 12.05 5.90 -5.91
N ARG A 82 12.79 5.04 -5.21
CA ARG A 82 13.10 3.68 -5.66
C ARG A 82 11.87 2.78 -5.81
N GLY A 83 10.78 3.07 -5.11
CA GLY A 83 9.49 2.41 -5.33
C GLY A 83 8.97 2.49 -6.78
N GLY A 84 9.49 3.43 -7.58
CA GLY A 84 9.26 3.54 -9.02
C GLY A 84 10.14 2.71 -9.93
N ASN A 85 11.11 1.98 -9.40
CA ASN A 85 12.09 1.26 -10.22
C ASN A 85 11.48 0.15 -11.09
N TRP A 86 10.25 -0.29 -10.80
CA TRP A 86 9.49 -1.17 -11.70
C TRP A 86 9.41 -0.60 -13.13
N ALA A 87 9.31 0.73 -13.27
CA ALA A 87 9.21 1.38 -14.57
C ALA A 87 10.50 1.28 -15.39
N ASN A 88 11.65 1.07 -14.74
CA ASN A 88 12.93 0.90 -15.44
C ASN A 88 12.96 -0.40 -16.24
N VAL A 89 12.20 -1.41 -15.82
CA VAL A 89 12.05 -2.68 -16.55
C VAL A 89 10.74 -2.77 -17.33
N TRP A 90 9.99 -1.67 -17.48
CA TRP A 90 8.80 -1.64 -18.33
C TRP A 90 9.18 -1.29 -19.77
N ASP A 91 9.01 -2.24 -20.70
CA ASP A 91 9.14 -1.99 -22.14
C ASP A 91 7.75 -1.69 -22.74
N PRO A 92 7.43 -0.42 -23.05
CA PRO A 92 6.13 -0.03 -23.58
C PRO A 92 5.85 -0.56 -24.99
N GLN A 93 6.88 -1.05 -25.71
CA GLN A 93 6.76 -1.52 -27.09
C GLN A 93 6.66 -3.05 -27.17
N LEU A 94 7.04 -3.78 -26.12
CA LEU A 94 6.91 -5.24 -26.10
C LEU A 94 5.44 -5.62 -26.25
N SER A 95 5.14 -6.51 -27.21
CA SER A 95 3.78 -6.92 -27.54
C SER A 95 3.59 -8.42 -27.31
N SER A 96 2.47 -8.83 -26.73
CA SER A 96 2.11 -10.23 -26.52
C SER A 96 0.60 -10.34 -26.32
N GLN A 97 -0.01 -11.41 -26.82
CA GLN A 97 -1.46 -11.69 -26.73
C GLN A 97 -2.38 -10.48 -27.05
N GLY A 98 -1.99 -9.63 -28.01
CA GLY A 98 -2.78 -8.47 -28.42
C GLY A 98 -2.63 -7.22 -27.53
N GLU A 99 -1.81 -7.27 -26.49
CA GLU A 99 -1.48 -6.14 -25.62
C GLU A 99 -0.04 -5.65 -25.86
N THR A 100 0.21 -4.39 -25.50
CA THR A 100 1.54 -3.75 -25.53
C THR A 100 1.94 -3.29 -24.13
N GLY A 101 3.25 -3.27 -23.85
CA GLY A 101 3.78 -2.84 -22.55
C GLY A 101 3.87 -4.00 -21.57
N PHE A 102 5.08 -4.40 -21.20
CA PHE A 102 5.33 -5.48 -20.24
C PHE A 102 6.62 -5.26 -19.46
N PRO A 103 6.75 -5.88 -18.27
CA PRO A 103 8.06 -6.11 -17.67
C PRO A 103 8.96 -6.85 -18.66
N ARG A 104 10.17 -6.35 -18.86
CA ARG A 104 11.17 -6.91 -19.75
C ARG A 104 12.54 -6.71 -19.11
N VAL A 105 13.30 -7.79 -19.02
CA VAL A 105 14.66 -7.75 -18.51
C VAL A 105 15.53 -6.81 -19.34
N ARG A 106 16.46 -6.11 -18.69
CA ARG A 106 17.55 -5.38 -19.34
C ARG A 106 18.86 -6.15 -19.19
N ASN A 107 19.68 -6.13 -20.22
CA ASN A 107 21.04 -6.69 -20.18
C ASN A 107 22.01 -5.70 -19.51
N VAL A 108 23.23 -6.15 -19.20
CA VAL A 108 24.28 -5.32 -18.58
C VAL A 108 24.55 -4.02 -19.36
N ASP A 109 24.47 -4.07 -20.70
CA ASP A 109 24.66 -2.95 -21.62
C ASP A 109 23.43 -2.02 -21.75
N GLY A 110 22.35 -2.31 -21.02
CA GLY A 110 21.10 -1.55 -21.02
C GLY A 110 20.12 -1.90 -22.14
N SER A 111 20.51 -2.75 -23.10
CA SER A 111 19.62 -3.27 -24.13
C SER A 111 18.53 -4.16 -23.51
N TRP A 112 17.41 -4.30 -24.21
CA TRP A 112 16.33 -5.19 -23.76
C TRP A 112 16.66 -6.67 -24.03
N GLY A 113 16.37 -7.54 -23.05
CA GLY A 113 16.41 -9.00 -23.20
C GLY A 113 15.36 -9.51 -24.19
N GLN A 114 15.47 -10.74 -24.67
CA GLN A 114 14.56 -11.29 -25.69
C GLN A 114 13.56 -12.28 -25.08
N GLY A 115 12.42 -12.45 -25.75
CA GLY A 115 11.46 -13.52 -25.48
C GLY A 115 10.02 -13.03 -25.33
N ASP A 116 9.10 -14.00 -25.30
CA ASP A 116 7.66 -13.73 -25.18
C ASP A 116 7.26 -13.55 -23.70
N PRO A 117 6.52 -12.48 -23.35
CA PRO A 117 5.93 -12.26 -22.02
C PRO A 117 5.13 -13.42 -21.42
N THR A 118 4.71 -14.39 -22.22
CA THR A 118 4.00 -15.60 -21.75
C THR A 118 4.95 -16.67 -21.22
N SER A 119 6.24 -16.59 -21.50
CA SER A 119 7.24 -17.57 -21.07
C SER A 119 7.70 -17.30 -19.65
N ALA A 120 8.01 -18.34 -18.88
CA ALA A 120 8.68 -18.17 -17.59
C ALA A 120 10.19 -17.96 -17.74
N ASN A 121 10.78 -18.35 -18.88
CA ASN A 121 12.22 -18.27 -19.12
C ASN A 121 12.71 -16.86 -19.50
N VAL A 122 11.89 -15.83 -19.36
CA VAL A 122 12.23 -14.44 -19.73
C VAL A 122 12.49 -13.56 -18.51
N GLY A 123 13.05 -14.18 -17.46
CA GLY A 123 13.63 -13.52 -16.28
C GLY A 123 12.64 -13.16 -15.17
N CYS A 124 11.56 -13.93 -15.06
CA CYS A 124 10.67 -13.93 -13.90
C CYS A 124 10.80 -15.29 -13.19
N GLN A 125 10.83 -15.27 -11.86
CA GLN A 125 10.89 -16.49 -11.04
C GLN A 125 9.50 -17.08 -10.89
N GLU A 126 9.33 -18.36 -11.22
CA GLU A 126 8.08 -19.12 -11.08
C GLU A 126 6.81 -18.41 -11.59
N GLY A 127 6.98 -17.67 -12.67
CA GLY A 127 5.91 -16.94 -13.32
C GLY A 127 6.39 -16.25 -14.57
N THR A 128 5.49 -15.50 -15.19
CA THR A 128 5.71 -14.86 -16.49
C THR A 128 5.62 -13.34 -16.36
N PRO A 129 6.18 -12.55 -17.28
CA PRO A 129 5.92 -11.11 -17.32
C PRO A 129 4.43 -10.75 -17.39
N TRP A 130 3.58 -11.62 -17.94
CA TRP A 130 2.14 -11.47 -17.89
C TRP A 130 1.55 -11.53 -16.47
N GLN A 131 2.15 -12.30 -15.57
CA GLN A 131 1.73 -12.39 -14.17
C GLN A 131 2.39 -11.27 -13.35
N TYR A 132 3.70 -11.09 -13.51
CA TYR A 132 4.48 -10.10 -12.77
C TYR A 132 4.12 -8.65 -13.07
N GLN A 133 3.54 -8.32 -14.24
CA GLN A 133 3.12 -6.95 -14.56
C GLN A 133 2.20 -6.33 -13.48
N TRP A 134 1.47 -7.17 -12.76
CA TRP A 134 0.52 -6.76 -11.74
C TRP A 134 1.18 -6.45 -10.39
N LEU A 135 2.46 -6.76 -10.21
CA LEU A 135 3.24 -6.49 -8.98
C LEU A 135 3.66 -5.01 -8.88
N THR A 136 2.68 -4.12 -8.86
CA THR A 136 2.84 -2.65 -8.87
C THR A 136 1.88 -1.96 -7.90
N MET A 137 1.42 -2.64 -6.85
CA MET A 137 0.49 -2.11 -5.83
C MET A 137 0.95 -0.76 -5.23
N GLN A 138 2.28 -0.57 -5.14
CA GLN A 138 2.91 0.68 -4.70
C GLN A 138 2.70 1.87 -5.64
N ASP A 139 2.33 1.63 -6.90
CA ASP A 139 2.21 2.61 -7.98
C ASP A 139 1.16 2.20 -9.04
N MET A 140 -0.04 1.82 -8.61
CA MET A 140 -1.13 1.46 -9.53
C MET A 140 -1.51 2.57 -10.52
N PRO A 141 -1.55 3.87 -10.12
CA PRO A 141 -1.75 4.95 -11.08
C PRO A 141 -0.69 4.98 -12.20
N GLY A 142 0.57 4.69 -11.87
CA GLY A 142 1.66 4.57 -12.83
C GLY A 142 1.45 3.41 -13.81
N LEU A 143 1.09 2.22 -13.31
CA LEU A 143 0.77 1.07 -14.16
C LEU A 143 -0.42 1.37 -15.08
N ILE A 144 -1.53 1.91 -14.53
CA ILE A 144 -2.73 2.27 -15.28
C ILE A 144 -2.38 3.22 -16.42
N LYS A 145 -1.57 4.26 -16.13
CA LYS A 145 -1.08 5.19 -17.15
C LYS A 145 -0.24 4.47 -18.21
N ALA A 146 0.67 3.58 -17.80
CA ALA A 146 1.54 2.82 -18.70
C ALA A 146 0.78 1.84 -19.60
N GLN A 147 -0.35 1.31 -19.13
CA GLN A 147 -1.25 0.44 -19.89
C GLN A 147 -2.26 1.21 -20.78
N GLY A 148 -2.29 2.54 -20.69
CA GLY A 148 -3.15 3.39 -21.53
C GLY A 148 -4.47 3.80 -20.89
N GLY A 149 -4.57 3.76 -19.56
CA GLY A 149 -5.71 4.22 -18.77
C GLY A 149 -6.65 3.11 -18.30
N ASP A 150 -7.68 3.51 -17.55
CA ASP A 150 -8.62 2.60 -16.88
C ASP A 150 -9.24 1.57 -17.84
N ALA A 151 -9.79 2.01 -18.97
CA ALA A 151 -10.50 1.12 -19.89
C ALA A 151 -9.59 0.02 -20.46
N LYS A 152 -8.32 0.35 -20.75
CA LYS A 152 -7.32 -0.62 -21.23
C LYS A 152 -6.89 -1.57 -20.11
N THR A 153 -6.67 -1.04 -18.92
CA THR A 153 -6.34 -1.84 -17.73
C THR A 153 -7.45 -2.85 -17.41
N VAL A 154 -8.72 -2.40 -17.42
CA VAL A 154 -9.89 -3.27 -17.21
C VAL A 154 -9.99 -4.35 -18.28
N SER A 155 -9.87 -4.00 -19.56
CA SER A 155 -9.89 -4.98 -20.65
C SER A 155 -8.77 -6.03 -20.50
N ARG A 156 -7.60 -5.60 -20.06
CA ARG A 156 -6.43 -6.47 -19.85
C ARG A 156 -6.61 -7.39 -18.65
N LEU A 157 -7.20 -6.91 -17.54
CA LEU A 157 -7.61 -7.76 -16.41
C LEU A 157 -8.70 -8.76 -16.82
N ASP A 158 -9.70 -8.32 -17.58
CA ASP A 158 -10.78 -9.20 -18.07
C ASP A 158 -10.22 -10.34 -18.92
N ALA A 159 -9.24 -10.03 -19.79
CA ALA A 159 -8.50 -11.02 -20.55
C ALA A 159 -7.58 -11.89 -19.67
N PHE A 160 -6.91 -11.33 -18.66
CA PHE A 160 -6.06 -12.08 -17.75
C PHE A 160 -6.85 -13.14 -16.95
N PHE A 161 -8.05 -12.79 -16.49
CA PHE A 161 -8.90 -13.65 -15.67
C PHE A 161 -9.89 -14.53 -16.43
N ASP A 162 -10.07 -14.34 -17.74
CA ASP A 162 -11.20 -14.94 -18.47
C ASP A 162 -12.55 -14.53 -17.86
N LEU A 163 -12.70 -13.23 -17.57
CA LEU A 163 -13.85 -12.72 -16.84
C LEU A 163 -15.20 -13.10 -17.48
N PRO A 164 -15.40 -13.05 -18.81
CA PRO A 164 -16.66 -13.49 -19.41
C PRO A 164 -17.00 -14.95 -19.10
N GLY A 165 -15.99 -15.84 -19.02
CA GLY A 165 -16.17 -17.22 -18.59
C GLY A 165 -16.52 -17.30 -17.10
N ILE A 166 -15.78 -16.57 -16.26
CA ILE A 166 -16.00 -16.52 -14.80
C ILE A 166 -17.41 -16.07 -14.45
N MET A 167 -17.94 -15.04 -15.13
CA MET A 167 -19.30 -14.55 -14.90
C MET A 167 -20.38 -15.58 -15.27
N LYS A 168 -20.06 -16.57 -16.12
CA LYS A 168 -21.00 -17.61 -16.58
C LYS A 168 -20.87 -18.91 -15.79
N ASP A 169 -19.65 -19.35 -15.52
CA ASP A 169 -19.30 -20.59 -14.85
C ASP A 169 -18.01 -20.37 -14.04
N PRO A 170 -18.11 -19.83 -12.81
CA PRO A 170 -16.95 -19.44 -12.02
C PRO A 170 -15.99 -20.62 -11.77
N GLU A 171 -16.52 -21.73 -11.25
CA GLU A 171 -15.72 -22.90 -10.90
C GLU A 171 -15.16 -23.59 -12.17
N GLY A 172 -16.00 -23.84 -13.18
CA GLY A 172 -15.57 -24.52 -14.39
C GLY A 172 -14.55 -23.71 -15.18
N THR A 173 -14.73 -22.38 -15.25
CA THR A 173 -13.78 -21.48 -15.92
C THR A 173 -12.47 -21.39 -15.13
N ALA A 174 -12.50 -21.21 -13.80
CA ALA A 174 -11.28 -21.16 -13.00
C ALA A 174 -10.44 -22.44 -13.17
N ARG A 175 -11.07 -23.62 -13.09
CA ARG A 175 -10.38 -24.91 -13.28
C ARG A 175 -9.80 -25.09 -14.68
N LYS A 176 -10.48 -24.57 -15.71
CA LYS A 176 -10.09 -24.75 -17.12
C LYS A 176 -9.05 -23.72 -17.58
N SER A 177 -9.24 -22.46 -17.20
CA SER A 177 -8.49 -21.32 -17.74
C SER A 177 -7.27 -20.95 -16.89
N TRP A 178 -7.27 -21.28 -15.59
CA TRP A 178 -6.17 -20.93 -14.67
C TRP A 178 -5.33 -22.14 -14.26
N VAL A 179 -5.94 -23.31 -14.05
CA VAL A 179 -5.24 -24.50 -13.57
C VAL A 179 -4.83 -25.41 -14.74
N ILE A 180 -3.63 -25.17 -15.27
CA ILE A 180 -3.04 -25.98 -16.36
C ILE A 180 -2.18 -27.16 -15.86
N GLY A 181 -1.93 -27.24 -14.56
CA GLY A 181 -1.19 -28.30 -13.86
C GLY A 181 -0.67 -27.81 -12.51
N ALA A 182 -0.50 -28.71 -11.53
CA ALA A 182 -0.19 -28.33 -10.14
C ALA A 182 1.14 -27.59 -9.96
N LEU A 183 2.12 -27.83 -10.84
CA LEU A 183 3.45 -27.18 -10.86
C LEU A 183 3.76 -26.58 -12.23
N ASN A 184 2.73 -26.40 -13.07
CA ASN A 184 2.91 -25.81 -14.39
C ASN A 184 2.64 -24.31 -14.31
N TYR A 185 3.58 -23.60 -13.70
CA TYR A 185 3.55 -22.15 -13.54
C TYR A 185 3.91 -21.43 -14.85
N ASP A 186 4.50 -22.17 -15.79
CA ASP A 186 5.18 -21.63 -16.95
C ASP A 186 4.29 -21.71 -18.20
N ASN A 187 4.36 -20.69 -19.04
CA ASN A 187 3.65 -20.60 -20.34
C ASN A 187 2.15 -20.28 -20.25
N SER A 188 1.77 -19.39 -19.32
CA SER A 188 0.43 -18.82 -19.27
C SER A 188 0.49 -17.28 -19.27
N PHE A 189 -0.45 -16.69 -20.00
CA PHE A 189 -0.76 -15.26 -19.87
C PHE A 189 -1.93 -15.01 -18.91
N ARG A 190 -2.48 -16.07 -18.30
CA ARG A 190 -3.61 -16.02 -17.37
C ARG A 190 -3.13 -15.99 -15.93
N PHE A 191 -4.07 -15.63 -15.06
CA PHE A 191 -3.94 -15.78 -13.61
C PHE A 191 -3.55 -17.21 -13.22
N ASN A 192 -2.61 -17.34 -12.28
CA ASN A 192 -2.16 -18.62 -11.75
C ASN A 192 -2.34 -18.70 -10.22
N PRO A 193 -3.51 -19.15 -9.74
CA PRO A 193 -3.78 -19.31 -8.30
C PRO A 193 -3.03 -20.49 -7.66
N ASN A 194 -2.09 -21.14 -8.36
CA ASN A 194 -1.28 -22.23 -7.81
C ASN A 194 0.03 -21.73 -7.19
N ASN A 195 0.38 -20.45 -7.41
CA ASN A 195 1.64 -19.85 -6.95
C ASN A 195 1.41 -18.41 -6.47
N GLU A 196 2.38 -17.81 -5.82
CA GLU A 196 2.30 -16.52 -5.13
C GLU A 196 2.28 -15.25 -6.01
N PRO A 197 3.02 -15.15 -7.13
CA PRO A 197 3.36 -13.86 -7.76
C PRO A 197 2.19 -12.94 -8.13
N ASP A 198 1.02 -13.51 -8.40
CA ASP A 198 -0.16 -12.77 -8.85
C ASP A 198 -1.38 -12.92 -7.91
N THR A 199 -1.20 -13.47 -6.70
CA THR A 199 -2.28 -13.72 -5.71
C THR A 199 -3.08 -12.48 -5.31
N HIS A 200 -2.47 -11.29 -5.36
CA HIS A 200 -3.13 -9.99 -5.08
C HIS A 200 -3.95 -9.45 -6.25
N THR A 201 -3.74 -9.97 -7.47
CA THR A 201 -4.29 -9.42 -8.72
C THR A 201 -5.83 -9.30 -8.73
N PRO A 202 -6.63 -10.21 -8.13
CA PRO A 202 -8.09 -10.08 -8.14
C PRO A 202 -8.60 -8.72 -7.66
N TRP A 203 -7.96 -8.15 -6.64
CA TRP A 203 -8.35 -6.87 -6.06
C TRP A 203 -7.79 -5.65 -6.82
N LEU A 204 -6.99 -5.83 -7.87
CA LEU A 204 -6.56 -4.70 -8.70
C LEU A 204 -7.70 -4.06 -9.49
N TYR A 205 -8.83 -4.75 -9.64
CA TYR A 205 -10.07 -4.15 -10.12
C TYR A 205 -10.56 -2.97 -9.25
N ASP A 206 -10.24 -2.96 -7.96
CA ASP A 206 -10.62 -1.86 -7.06
C ASP A 206 -9.91 -0.55 -7.43
N TYR A 207 -8.67 -0.63 -7.92
CA TYR A 207 -7.89 0.53 -8.40
C TYR A 207 -8.39 1.11 -9.73
N VAL A 208 -9.30 0.41 -10.42
CA VAL A 208 -9.94 0.86 -11.66
C VAL A 208 -11.47 0.97 -11.53
N GLY A 209 -11.99 0.98 -10.30
CA GLY A 209 -13.41 1.19 -10.02
C GLY A 209 -14.31 0.05 -10.49
N GLN A 210 -13.88 -1.19 -10.32
CA GLN A 210 -14.61 -2.40 -10.72
C GLN A 210 -14.75 -3.45 -9.59
N PRO A 211 -15.15 -3.09 -8.36
CA PRO A 211 -15.13 -4.01 -7.21
C PRO A 211 -16.04 -5.26 -7.37
N ALA A 212 -17.09 -5.17 -8.19
CA ALA A 212 -17.90 -6.34 -8.55
C ALA A 212 -17.07 -7.44 -9.24
N LYS A 213 -16.12 -7.05 -10.10
CA LYS A 213 -15.21 -7.98 -10.79
C LYS A 213 -14.20 -8.60 -9.83
N ALA A 214 -13.71 -7.84 -8.85
CA ALA A 214 -12.86 -8.38 -7.77
C ALA A 214 -13.60 -9.49 -7.00
N SER A 215 -14.87 -9.26 -6.66
CA SER A 215 -15.71 -10.26 -5.98
C SER A 215 -15.92 -11.52 -6.83
N ALA A 216 -16.17 -11.38 -8.13
CA ALA A 216 -16.34 -12.51 -9.04
C ALA A 216 -15.07 -13.37 -9.13
N VAL A 217 -13.93 -12.74 -9.37
CA VAL A 217 -12.65 -13.45 -9.52
C VAL A 217 -12.20 -14.08 -8.20
N SER A 218 -12.31 -13.37 -7.08
CA SER A 218 -11.98 -13.92 -5.76
C SER A 218 -12.83 -15.14 -5.42
N SER A 219 -14.15 -15.07 -5.65
CA SER A 219 -15.07 -16.19 -5.43
C SER A 219 -14.72 -17.39 -6.31
N ALA A 220 -14.42 -17.17 -7.59
CA ALA A 220 -14.01 -18.23 -8.50
C ALA A 220 -12.68 -18.89 -8.07
N ALA A 221 -11.70 -18.10 -7.64
CA ALA A 221 -10.42 -18.62 -7.17
C ALA A 221 -10.58 -19.43 -5.86
N GLN A 222 -11.45 -19.01 -4.94
CA GLN A 222 -11.78 -19.78 -3.74
C GLN A 222 -12.39 -21.16 -4.07
N SER A 223 -13.11 -21.32 -5.17
CA SER A 223 -13.71 -22.61 -5.59
C SER A 223 -12.66 -23.69 -5.93
N LEU A 224 -11.42 -23.29 -6.15
CA LEU A 224 -10.30 -24.19 -6.38
C LEU A 224 -9.84 -24.90 -5.10
N PHE A 225 -10.14 -24.32 -3.94
CA PHE A 225 -9.83 -24.88 -2.63
C PHE A 225 -10.94 -25.83 -2.18
N VAL A 226 -10.58 -27.07 -1.84
CA VAL A 226 -11.55 -28.10 -1.45
C VAL A 226 -11.11 -28.87 -0.22
N ASN A 227 -12.06 -29.35 0.58
CA ASN A 227 -11.77 -30.19 1.74
C ASN A 227 -11.48 -31.65 1.36
N LYS A 228 -10.37 -31.86 0.64
CA LYS A 228 -9.85 -33.17 0.19
C LYS A 228 -8.32 -33.18 0.30
N PRO A 229 -7.64 -34.34 0.26
CA PRO A 229 -6.18 -34.39 0.26
C PRO A 229 -5.50 -33.57 -0.84
N SER A 230 -6.16 -33.38 -1.99
CA SER A 230 -5.74 -32.50 -3.09
C SER A 230 -6.42 -31.12 -3.01
N GLY A 231 -6.49 -30.57 -1.80
CA GLY A 231 -7.36 -29.45 -1.44
C GLY A 231 -6.87 -28.06 -1.84
N VAL A 232 -5.63 -27.98 -2.28
CA VAL A 232 -4.94 -26.78 -2.80
C VAL A 232 -4.41 -27.12 -4.19
N THR A 233 -4.37 -26.12 -5.07
CA THR A 233 -4.03 -26.33 -6.48
C THR A 233 -2.54 -26.33 -6.78
N GLY A 234 -1.72 -25.86 -5.85
CA GLY A 234 -0.26 -25.90 -5.88
C GLY A 234 0.32 -26.20 -4.51
N ASN A 235 1.50 -25.68 -4.24
CA ASN A 235 2.10 -25.72 -2.91
C ASN A 235 1.30 -24.83 -1.94
N ASP A 236 1.38 -25.14 -0.64
CA ASP A 236 0.79 -24.26 0.39
C ASP A 236 1.76 -23.18 0.88
N ASP A 237 3.05 -23.37 0.58
CA ASP A 237 4.17 -22.46 0.88
C ASP A 237 4.14 -21.89 2.29
N LEU A 238 4.19 -22.81 3.25
CA LEU A 238 4.23 -22.51 4.68
C LEU A 238 3.03 -21.69 5.15
N GLY A 239 1.89 -21.83 4.49
CA GLY A 239 0.62 -21.19 4.82
C GLY A 239 0.29 -19.96 3.97
N ALA A 240 1.09 -19.62 2.96
CA ALA A 240 0.80 -18.53 2.04
C ALA A 240 -0.58 -18.72 1.38
N MET A 241 -0.79 -19.85 0.71
CA MET A 241 -2.04 -20.12 0.00
C MET A 241 -3.22 -20.36 0.96
N SER A 242 -3.00 -21.05 2.08
CA SER A 242 -4.00 -21.18 3.14
C SER A 242 -4.45 -19.82 3.70
N SER A 243 -3.52 -18.89 3.94
CA SER A 243 -3.84 -17.56 4.45
C SER A 243 -4.58 -16.71 3.41
N TRP A 244 -4.21 -16.84 2.13
CA TRP A 244 -4.92 -16.21 1.01
C TRP A 244 -6.39 -16.62 1.01
N TYR A 245 -6.68 -17.92 1.14
CA TYR A 245 -8.06 -18.42 1.21
C TYR A 245 -8.84 -17.82 2.38
N VAL A 246 -8.23 -17.76 3.57
CA VAL A 246 -8.87 -17.19 4.77
C VAL A 246 -9.23 -15.72 4.55
N PHE A 247 -8.30 -14.91 4.03
CA PHE A 247 -8.55 -13.50 3.72
C PHE A 247 -9.66 -13.35 2.67
N ALA A 248 -9.56 -14.07 1.55
CA ALA A 248 -10.56 -14.05 0.48
C ALA A 248 -11.96 -14.44 0.98
N ALA A 249 -12.07 -15.48 1.81
CA ALA A 249 -13.34 -15.93 2.37
C ALA A 249 -13.94 -14.97 3.41
N LEU A 250 -13.10 -14.20 4.11
CA LEU A 250 -13.54 -13.11 4.99
C LEU A 250 -13.99 -11.87 4.20
N GLY A 251 -13.67 -11.76 2.90
CA GLY A 251 -13.99 -10.60 2.07
C GLY A 251 -13.05 -9.41 2.30
N ILE A 252 -11.87 -9.64 2.88
CA ILE A 252 -10.83 -8.62 3.13
C ILE A 252 -9.47 -9.16 2.70
N TYR A 253 -8.65 -8.38 2.00
CA TYR A 253 -7.31 -8.81 1.57
C TYR A 253 -6.28 -7.68 1.73
N PRO A 254 -5.05 -7.93 2.23
CA PRO A 254 -4.03 -6.90 2.34
C PRO A 254 -3.76 -6.21 0.99
N GLY A 255 -3.96 -4.90 0.90
CA GLY A 255 -3.89 -4.15 -0.36
C GLY A 255 -2.46 -3.99 -0.88
N MET A 256 -1.65 -3.23 -0.14
CA MET A 256 -0.20 -3.26 -0.31
C MET A 256 0.43 -3.57 1.05
N PHE A 257 1.41 -4.46 1.06
CA PHE A 257 2.14 -4.79 2.27
C PHE A 257 2.76 -3.52 2.90
N GLY A 258 2.49 -3.30 4.18
CA GLY A 258 2.99 -2.14 4.93
C GLY A 258 2.04 -0.94 5.00
N THR A 259 1.03 -0.80 4.13
CA THR A 259 0.07 0.32 4.23
C THR A 259 -0.92 0.13 5.37
N GLY A 260 -1.23 -1.12 5.69
CA GLY A 260 -2.32 -1.47 6.59
C GLY A 260 -3.69 -1.33 5.93
N ASP A 261 -3.77 -1.11 4.61
CA ASP A 261 -5.03 -1.12 3.88
C ASP A 261 -5.47 -2.54 3.53
N PHE A 262 -6.77 -2.75 3.55
CA PHE A 262 -7.44 -3.98 3.16
C PHE A 262 -8.43 -3.67 2.04
N LEU A 263 -8.26 -4.36 0.92
CA LEU A 263 -9.15 -4.36 -0.24
C LEU A 263 -10.32 -5.30 0.03
N LEU A 264 -11.47 -5.01 -0.58
CA LEU A 264 -12.74 -5.64 -0.21
C LEU A 264 -13.31 -6.48 -1.35
N SER A 265 -13.88 -7.62 -1.00
CA SER A 265 -14.64 -8.47 -1.90
C SER A 265 -15.81 -9.12 -1.17
N ALA A 266 -16.79 -9.65 -1.90
CA ALA A 266 -17.91 -10.35 -1.28
C ALA A 266 -17.40 -11.51 -0.37
N PRO A 267 -17.81 -11.58 0.90
CA PRO A 267 -17.41 -12.63 1.83
C PRO A 267 -18.18 -13.93 1.54
N SER A 268 -17.57 -15.06 1.93
CA SER A 268 -18.12 -16.40 1.72
C SER A 268 -19.02 -16.89 2.87
N PHE A 269 -18.96 -16.25 4.04
CA PHE A 269 -19.71 -16.64 5.24
C PHE A 269 -20.77 -15.63 5.62
N SER A 270 -21.88 -16.11 6.18
CA SER A 270 -22.93 -15.24 6.68
C SER A 270 -22.52 -14.41 7.91
N SER A 271 -21.57 -14.93 8.69
CA SER A 271 -20.89 -14.20 9.74
C SER A 271 -19.52 -14.82 10.05
N ALA A 272 -18.55 -13.97 10.37
CA ALA A 272 -17.27 -14.36 10.94
C ALA A 272 -16.90 -13.42 12.09
N THR A 273 -16.32 -13.95 13.16
CA THR A 273 -15.91 -13.15 14.34
C THR A 273 -14.41 -13.25 14.56
N LEU A 274 -13.73 -12.11 14.49
CA LEU A 274 -12.32 -11.96 14.77
C LEU A 274 -12.12 -11.44 16.20
N LYS A 275 -11.39 -12.21 17.00
CA LYS A 275 -10.93 -11.76 18.33
C LYS A 275 -9.61 -11.02 18.15
N LEU A 276 -9.62 -9.74 18.45
CA LEU A 276 -8.50 -8.83 18.28
C LEU A 276 -7.77 -8.62 19.62
N PRO A 277 -6.56 -8.04 19.61
CA PRO A 277 -5.89 -7.61 20.84
C PRO A 277 -6.75 -6.70 21.71
N GLU A 278 -6.38 -6.56 22.99
CA GLU A 278 -7.07 -5.68 23.95
C GLU A 278 -8.55 -6.02 24.17
N GLY A 279 -8.94 -7.26 23.89
CA GLY A 279 -10.32 -7.74 24.05
C GLY A 279 -11.30 -7.19 23.02
N LYS A 280 -10.81 -6.54 21.95
CA LYS A 280 -11.65 -6.04 20.87
C LYS A 280 -12.20 -7.20 20.03
N VAL A 281 -13.37 -7.00 19.46
CA VAL A 281 -14.04 -7.98 18.61
C VAL A 281 -14.50 -7.28 17.34
N LEU A 282 -14.12 -7.82 16.20
CA LEU A 282 -14.64 -7.42 14.89
C LEU A 282 -15.53 -8.55 14.37
N THR A 283 -16.79 -8.22 14.08
CA THR A 283 -17.72 -9.14 13.43
C THR A 283 -17.86 -8.72 11.98
N LEU A 284 -17.67 -9.65 11.05
CA LEU A 284 -17.97 -9.48 9.64
C LEU A 284 -19.33 -10.12 9.42
N SER A 285 -20.33 -9.35 9.00
CA SER A 285 -21.73 -9.78 8.91
C SER A 285 -22.23 -9.65 7.48
N ALA A 286 -22.65 -10.77 6.87
CA ALA A 286 -23.21 -10.82 5.53
C ALA A 286 -24.35 -11.84 5.47
N PRO A 287 -25.52 -11.60 6.10
CA PRO A 287 -26.53 -12.63 6.35
C PRO A 287 -27.02 -13.40 5.12
N THR A 288 -26.89 -12.80 3.93
CA THR A 288 -27.30 -13.38 2.63
C THR A 288 -26.15 -14.05 1.87
N ALA A 289 -24.95 -14.13 2.44
CA ALA A 289 -23.77 -14.74 1.81
C ALA A 289 -24.02 -16.21 1.45
N LYS A 290 -23.68 -16.57 0.22
CA LYS A 290 -23.79 -17.91 -0.36
C LYS A 290 -22.65 -18.14 -1.33
N THR A 291 -22.10 -19.35 -1.32
CA THR A 291 -20.99 -19.74 -2.21
C THR A 291 -21.46 -20.45 -3.48
N ASP A 292 -22.76 -20.73 -3.63
CA ASP A 292 -23.32 -21.42 -4.78
C ASP A 292 -23.71 -20.48 -5.93
N LYS A 293 -23.56 -19.17 -5.73
CA LYS A 293 -23.84 -18.10 -6.70
C LYS A 293 -22.88 -16.95 -6.53
N LEU A 294 -22.56 -16.26 -7.62
CA LEU A 294 -21.82 -15.00 -7.53
C LEU A 294 -22.66 -13.95 -6.79
N GLN A 295 -21.99 -13.24 -5.89
CA GLN A 295 -22.55 -12.13 -5.14
C GLN A 295 -21.58 -10.96 -5.17
N PHE A 296 -22.14 -9.76 -5.07
CA PHE A 296 -21.43 -8.50 -5.15
C PHE A 296 -21.79 -7.64 -3.94
N ILE A 297 -20.89 -6.74 -3.55
CA ILE A 297 -21.15 -5.80 -2.47
C ILE A 297 -22.03 -4.67 -3.02
N ASP A 298 -23.20 -4.46 -2.44
CA ASP A 298 -24.09 -3.34 -2.77
C ASP A 298 -23.95 -2.18 -1.77
N ALA A 299 -23.59 -2.49 -0.53
CA ALA A 299 -23.30 -1.51 0.50
C ALA A 299 -22.45 -2.10 1.62
N LEU A 300 -21.68 -1.23 2.28
CA LEU A 300 -20.85 -1.58 3.43
C LEU A 300 -21.11 -0.60 4.58
N ASN A 301 -21.16 -1.13 5.80
CA ASN A 301 -21.32 -0.33 7.01
C ASN A 301 -20.37 -0.82 8.09
N LEU A 302 -19.65 0.10 8.75
CA LEU A 302 -18.80 -0.21 9.91
C LEU A 302 -19.32 0.56 11.13
N GLY A 303 -19.83 -0.17 12.13
CA GLY A 303 -20.27 0.44 13.39
C GLY A 303 -21.36 1.50 13.24
N GLY A 304 -22.26 1.34 12.26
CA GLY A 304 -23.33 2.29 11.95
C GLY A 304 -22.95 3.32 10.89
N GLN A 305 -21.68 3.46 10.52
CA GLN A 305 -21.21 4.40 9.50
C GLN A 305 -21.17 3.74 8.13
N SER A 306 -21.80 4.36 7.13
CA SER A 306 -21.69 3.92 5.74
C SER A 306 -20.25 4.07 5.27
N ILE A 307 -19.73 3.07 4.58
CA ILE A 307 -18.41 3.10 3.96
C ILE A 307 -18.61 3.24 2.45
N ASP A 308 -18.07 4.32 1.91
CA ASP A 308 -18.13 4.74 0.52
C ASP A 308 -16.76 4.57 -0.17
N ARG A 309 -16.15 3.39 0.04
CA ARG A 309 -14.88 2.99 -0.58
C ARG A 309 -14.71 1.48 -0.59
N SER A 310 -13.98 0.97 -1.58
CA SER A 310 -13.65 -0.46 -1.73
C SER A 310 -12.48 -0.92 -0.85
N HIS A 311 -12.10 -0.13 0.15
CA HIS A 311 -11.00 -0.43 1.06
C HIS A 311 -11.25 0.08 2.48
N LEU A 312 -10.61 -0.56 3.45
CA LEU A 312 -10.58 -0.15 4.85
C LEU A 312 -9.16 -0.19 5.36
N ASN A 313 -8.81 0.67 6.31
CA ASN A 313 -7.50 0.62 6.93
C ASN A 313 -7.50 -0.22 8.22
N TRP A 314 -6.31 -0.64 8.65
CA TRP A 314 -6.13 -1.45 9.85
C TRP A 314 -6.62 -0.73 11.11
N SER A 315 -6.53 0.61 11.16
CA SER A 315 -6.99 1.36 12.32
C SER A 315 -8.51 1.30 12.51
N GLU A 316 -9.26 1.22 11.42
CA GLU A 316 -10.71 1.02 11.40
C GLU A 316 -11.06 -0.41 11.83
N LEU A 317 -10.40 -1.42 11.26
CA LEU A 317 -10.69 -2.82 11.56
C LEU A 317 -10.28 -3.19 13.01
N LYS A 318 -9.12 -2.72 13.48
CA LYS A 318 -8.61 -3.06 14.82
C LYS A 318 -9.43 -2.45 15.95
N ALA A 319 -10.22 -1.40 15.67
CA ALA A 319 -11.12 -0.81 16.64
C ALA A 319 -12.26 -1.76 17.05
N GLY A 320 -12.51 -2.80 16.25
CA GLY A 320 -13.61 -3.74 16.43
C GLY A 320 -14.93 -3.18 15.89
N GLY A 321 -16.04 -3.81 16.28
CA GLY A 321 -17.39 -3.45 15.84
C GLY A 321 -17.99 -4.46 14.87
N ASP A 322 -19.00 -4.02 14.12
CA ASP A 322 -19.69 -4.82 13.11
C ASP A 322 -19.42 -4.21 11.73
N LEU A 323 -18.69 -4.96 10.89
CA LEU A 323 -18.49 -4.70 9.47
C LEU A 323 -19.57 -5.46 8.70
N LYS A 324 -20.63 -4.76 8.34
CA LYS A 324 -21.82 -5.32 7.72
C LYS A 324 -21.79 -5.12 6.21
N PHE A 325 -21.79 -6.23 5.49
CA PHE A 325 -21.92 -6.31 4.04
C PHE A 325 -23.39 -6.49 3.67
N THR A 326 -23.85 -5.68 2.72
CA THR A 326 -25.10 -5.91 1.99
C THR A 326 -24.73 -6.48 0.64
N LEU A 327 -25.23 -7.69 0.33
CA LEU A 327 -24.87 -8.41 -0.88
C LEU A 327 -26.04 -8.50 -1.87
N GLY A 328 -25.74 -8.23 -3.13
CA GLY A 328 -26.62 -8.38 -4.28
C GLY A 328 -26.11 -9.42 -5.28
N THR A 329 -26.88 -9.65 -6.33
CA THR A 329 -26.51 -10.52 -7.47
C THR A 329 -26.38 -9.74 -8.78
N ASP A 330 -26.49 -8.41 -8.72
CA ASP A 330 -26.32 -7.55 -9.87
C ASP A 330 -24.83 -7.29 -10.11
N SER A 331 -24.30 -7.80 -11.22
CA SER A 331 -22.90 -7.61 -11.60
C SER A 331 -22.59 -6.18 -12.03
N ASP A 332 -23.62 -5.40 -12.34
CA ASP A 332 -23.49 -3.98 -12.71
C ASP A 332 -23.67 -3.06 -11.49
N SER A 333 -23.53 -3.60 -10.27
CA SER A 333 -23.60 -2.84 -9.03
C SER A 333 -22.71 -1.60 -9.09
N ALA A 334 -23.29 -0.45 -8.81
CA ALA A 334 -22.61 0.85 -8.87
C ALA A 334 -21.76 1.14 -7.62
N TRP A 335 -21.76 0.24 -6.63
CA TRP A 335 -21.04 0.41 -5.37
C TRP A 335 -19.54 0.65 -5.64
N GLU A 336 -19.06 1.80 -5.19
CA GLU A 336 -17.64 2.21 -5.20
C GLU A 336 -16.92 2.12 -6.54
N THR A 337 -17.62 2.54 -7.60
CA THR A 337 -17.05 2.70 -8.95
C THR A 337 -16.39 4.06 -9.19
N SER A 338 -16.53 5.01 -8.25
CA SER A 338 -16.01 6.37 -8.39
C SER A 338 -14.48 6.43 -8.28
N ALA A 339 -13.84 7.39 -8.96
CA ALA A 339 -12.39 7.59 -8.88
C ALA A 339 -11.91 7.96 -7.46
N THR A 340 -12.75 8.63 -6.66
CA THR A 340 -12.42 9.04 -5.29
C THR A 340 -12.56 7.93 -4.26
N ALA A 341 -13.27 6.85 -4.59
CA ALA A 341 -13.47 5.68 -3.73
C ALA A 341 -12.33 4.65 -3.83
N ARG A 342 -11.43 4.82 -4.81
CA ARG A 342 -10.35 3.88 -5.12
C ARG A 342 -9.28 3.87 -4.02
N PRO A 343 -8.62 2.72 -3.80
CA PRO A 343 -7.46 2.66 -2.92
C PRO A 343 -6.31 3.55 -3.43
N LYS A 344 -5.48 4.04 -2.51
CA LYS A 344 -4.31 4.86 -2.84
C LYS A 344 -3.05 4.01 -2.98
N SER A 345 -2.07 4.51 -3.74
CA SER A 345 -0.77 3.88 -3.91
C SER A 345 0.33 4.75 -3.28
N PRO A 346 1.05 4.25 -2.25
CA PRO A 346 1.95 5.05 -1.42
C PRO A 346 3.25 5.52 -2.11
N CYS A 347 3.59 4.99 -3.28
CA CYS A 347 4.74 5.42 -4.08
C CYS A 347 4.32 5.71 -5.53
N THR A 348 3.17 6.36 -5.71
CA THR A 348 2.67 6.73 -7.03
C THR A 348 3.66 7.61 -7.82
N SER A 349 3.84 7.30 -9.10
CA SER A 349 4.54 8.12 -10.11
C SER A 349 3.62 9.12 -10.81
N VAL A 350 2.33 9.10 -10.51
CA VAL A 350 1.37 10.10 -10.96
C VAL A 350 1.12 11.07 -9.80
N PRO A 351 1.55 12.34 -9.89
CA PRO A 351 1.30 13.33 -8.85
C PRO A 351 -0.20 13.51 -8.61
N THR A 352 -0.60 13.69 -7.35
CA THR A 352 -1.98 14.04 -6.99
C THR A 352 -2.02 15.07 -5.86
N ILE A 353 -3.15 15.80 -5.75
CA ILE A 353 -3.45 16.61 -4.57
C ILE A 353 -4.08 15.68 -3.53
N ALA A 354 -3.37 15.46 -2.43
CA ALA A 354 -3.82 14.57 -1.36
C ALA A 354 -4.79 15.24 -0.38
N ASN A 355 -4.61 16.53 -0.12
CA ASN A 355 -5.44 17.30 0.80
C ASN A 355 -5.37 18.81 0.48
N VAL A 356 -6.48 19.52 0.70
CA VAL A 356 -6.56 20.99 0.70
C VAL A 356 -7.26 21.38 2.00
N PRO A 357 -6.54 21.85 3.03
CA PRO A 357 -7.15 22.17 4.32
C PRO A 357 -8.02 23.43 4.23
N PRO A 358 -9.05 23.56 5.09
CA PRO A 358 -9.75 24.83 5.26
C PRO A 358 -8.79 25.89 5.82
N LEU A 359 -8.87 27.11 5.30
CA LEU A 359 -7.98 28.20 5.66
C LEU A 359 -8.75 29.37 6.25
N SER A 360 -8.15 30.02 7.25
CA SER A 360 -8.69 31.24 7.85
C SER A 360 -7.59 32.26 8.07
N ALA A 361 -7.91 33.54 7.88
CA ALA A 361 -7.00 34.66 8.07
C ALA A 361 -7.76 35.87 8.63
N GLU A 362 -7.02 36.89 9.07
CA GLU A 362 -7.56 38.19 9.45
C GLU A 362 -7.11 39.26 8.45
N VAL A 363 -7.96 40.27 8.26
CA VAL A 363 -7.62 41.44 7.43
C VAL A 363 -6.31 42.08 7.90
N ASN A 364 -5.43 42.38 6.94
CA ASN A 364 -4.12 42.99 7.12
C ASN A 364 -3.11 42.20 7.97
N LYS A 365 -3.42 40.96 8.37
CA LYS A 365 -2.43 40.02 8.94
C LYS A 365 -1.89 39.10 7.85
N SER A 366 -0.60 38.81 7.92
CA SER A 366 0.04 37.84 7.03
C SER A 366 -0.33 36.42 7.47
N LEU A 367 -1.01 35.69 6.60
CA LEU A 367 -1.21 34.25 6.68
C LEU A 367 0.05 33.54 6.17
N THR A 368 0.61 32.62 6.95
CA THR A 368 1.50 31.57 6.46
C THR A 368 0.81 30.25 6.74
N ALA A 369 0.35 29.56 5.69
CA ALA A 369 -0.42 28.33 5.86
C ALA A 369 -0.14 27.32 4.76
N GLN A 370 -0.24 26.04 5.12
CA GLN A 370 -0.27 24.94 4.18
C GLN A 370 -1.57 25.01 3.38
N VAL A 371 -1.48 25.21 2.07
CA VAL A 371 -2.64 25.29 1.17
C VAL A 371 -2.93 23.97 0.47
N ALA A 372 -1.96 23.06 0.39
CA ALA A 372 -2.16 21.72 -0.13
C ALA A 372 -1.12 20.73 0.41
N THR A 373 -1.44 19.44 0.30
CA THR A 373 -0.48 18.33 0.33
C THR A 373 -0.46 17.69 -1.05
N ILE A 374 0.74 17.48 -1.59
CA ILE A 374 0.98 16.75 -2.84
C ILE A 374 1.46 15.35 -2.48
N ASP A 375 0.93 14.36 -3.18
CA ASP A 375 1.42 12.99 -3.16
C ASP A 375 2.14 12.72 -4.49
N ALA A 376 3.47 12.79 -4.47
CA ALA A 376 4.33 12.60 -5.63
C ALA A 376 5.71 12.09 -5.22
N LYS A 377 6.40 11.38 -6.12
CA LYS A 377 7.84 11.11 -5.96
C LYS A 377 8.64 12.42 -5.98
N PRO A 378 9.70 12.55 -5.16
CA PRO A 378 10.53 13.75 -5.12
C PRO A 378 11.05 14.19 -6.49
N SER A 379 11.49 13.25 -7.33
CA SER A 379 12.03 13.57 -8.65
C SER A 379 11.06 14.34 -9.54
N LEU A 380 9.76 14.02 -9.47
CA LEU A 380 8.69 14.66 -10.26
C LEU A 380 8.49 16.13 -9.90
N LEU A 381 8.92 16.54 -8.72
CA LEU A 381 8.83 17.93 -8.25
C LEU A 381 10.18 18.65 -8.25
N THR A 382 11.22 18.05 -8.85
CA THR A 382 12.52 18.72 -8.99
C THR A 382 12.37 19.96 -9.85
N GLY A 383 12.69 21.13 -9.28
CA GLY A 383 12.51 22.42 -9.95
C GLY A 383 11.04 22.86 -10.09
N ALA A 384 10.09 22.15 -9.47
CA ALA A 384 8.69 22.52 -9.52
C ALA A 384 8.42 23.83 -8.77
N ARG A 385 7.39 24.54 -9.22
CA ARG A 385 6.92 25.77 -8.59
C ARG A 385 5.41 25.72 -8.42
N ALA A 386 4.92 26.41 -7.40
CA ALA A 386 3.50 26.56 -7.14
C ALA A 386 3.08 28.04 -7.16
N GLU A 387 1.92 28.34 -7.72
CA GLU A 387 1.31 29.67 -7.66
C GLU A 387 -0.19 29.56 -7.35
N VAL A 388 -0.71 30.50 -6.55
CA VAL A 388 -2.15 30.67 -6.37
C VAL A 388 -2.59 31.87 -7.19
N VAL A 389 -3.56 31.66 -8.08
CA VAL A 389 -4.23 32.70 -8.87
C VAL A 389 -5.58 33.00 -8.25
N TRP A 390 -5.74 34.19 -7.67
CA TRP A 390 -6.97 34.61 -7.01
C TRP A 390 -8.01 35.11 -8.02
N LYS A 391 -9.31 35.08 -7.65
CA LYS A 391 -10.40 35.60 -8.51
C LYS A 391 -10.24 37.07 -8.91
N ASN A 392 -9.54 37.87 -8.10
CA ASN A 392 -9.24 39.28 -8.41
C ASN A 392 -8.07 39.45 -9.41
N GLY A 393 -7.48 38.35 -9.88
CA GLY A 393 -6.35 38.32 -10.83
C GLY A 393 -4.96 38.39 -10.18
N SER A 394 -4.85 38.56 -8.86
CA SER A 394 -3.55 38.56 -8.20
C SER A 394 -2.93 37.16 -8.18
N LYS A 395 -1.60 37.10 -8.27
CA LYS A 395 -0.82 35.88 -8.29
C LYS A 395 0.20 35.87 -7.16
N ASN A 396 0.25 34.77 -6.43
CA ASN A 396 1.16 34.62 -5.32
C ASN A 396 1.92 33.31 -5.44
N THR A 397 3.24 33.36 -5.24
CA THR A 397 4.07 32.16 -5.17
C THR A 397 3.75 31.38 -3.90
N ALA A 398 3.72 30.05 -4.03
CA ALA A 398 3.69 29.13 -2.90
C ALA A 398 4.95 28.25 -2.90
N GLU A 399 5.42 27.89 -1.72
CA GLU A 399 6.63 27.08 -1.52
C GLU A 399 6.27 25.60 -1.42
N ILE A 400 7.02 24.74 -2.10
CA ILE A 400 6.88 23.28 -2.03
C ILE A 400 7.99 22.75 -1.12
N GLN A 401 7.63 21.99 -0.08
CA GLN A 401 8.60 21.44 0.88
C GLN A 401 8.32 19.96 1.17
N PRO A 402 9.35 19.11 1.29
CA PRO A 402 9.24 17.74 1.82
C PRO A 402 8.47 17.61 3.13
N GLN A 403 7.56 16.63 3.25
CA GLN A 403 7.01 16.20 4.54
C GLN A 403 6.65 14.71 4.50
N GLY A 404 7.38 13.88 5.25
CA GLY A 404 7.22 12.43 5.18
C GLY A 404 7.45 11.91 3.76
N MET A 405 6.54 11.08 3.24
CA MET A 405 6.57 10.63 1.84
C MET A 405 5.98 11.64 0.83
N GLY A 406 5.25 12.65 1.29
CA GLY A 406 4.62 13.66 0.44
C GLY A 406 5.36 14.99 0.43
N GLN A 407 4.68 16.01 -0.10
CA GLN A 407 5.14 17.40 -0.07
C GLN A 407 4.02 18.32 0.40
N ILE A 408 4.37 19.36 1.15
CA ILE A 408 3.43 20.43 1.51
C ILE A 408 3.64 21.63 0.61
N VAL A 409 2.54 22.29 0.27
CA VAL A 409 2.54 23.57 -0.42
C VAL A 409 2.15 24.63 0.59
N THR A 410 3.04 25.57 0.87
CA THR A 410 2.84 26.65 1.85
C THR A 410 2.69 27.98 1.13
N LEU A 411 1.62 28.71 1.42
CA LEU A 411 1.38 30.05 0.94
C LEU A 411 1.64 31.06 2.04
N LYS A 412 2.34 32.14 1.70
CA LYS A 412 2.41 33.36 2.53
C LYS A 412 1.64 34.48 1.84
N GLN A 413 0.57 35.00 2.47
CA GLN A 413 -0.28 36.03 1.88
C GLN A 413 -0.96 36.93 2.92
N SER A 414 -1.16 38.21 2.60
CA SER A 414 -2.02 39.12 3.38
C SER A 414 -3.27 39.49 2.57
N PHE A 415 -4.42 39.62 3.24
CA PHE A 415 -5.68 40.01 2.61
C PHE A 415 -6.14 41.36 3.14
N ASN A 416 -6.61 42.23 2.25
CA ASN A 416 -7.01 43.60 2.59
C ASN A 416 -8.53 43.76 2.81
N ASN A 417 -9.32 42.74 2.44
CA ASN A 417 -10.78 42.73 2.58
C ASN A 417 -11.23 41.46 3.30
N SER A 418 -12.28 41.58 4.09
CA SER A 418 -12.95 40.43 4.73
C SER A 418 -13.78 39.64 3.71
N GLY A 419 -14.21 38.44 4.12
CA GLY A 419 -15.03 37.54 3.31
C GLY A 419 -14.27 36.35 2.74
N LEU A 420 -14.96 35.56 1.91
CA LEU A 420 -14.40 34.38 1.27
C LEU A 420 -13.51 34.79 0.10
N GLN A 421 -12.23 34.41 0.18
CA GLN A 421 -11.26 34.60 -0.88
C GLN A 421 -11.07 33.28 -1.61
N GLU A 422 -11.36 33.25 -2.90
CA GLU A 422 -11.27 32.06 -3.74
C GLU A 422 -10.14 32.21 -4.75
N GLY A 423 -9.34 31.15 -4.90
CA GLY A 423 -8.25 31.08 -5.86
C GLY A 423 -8.06 29.67 -6.39
N VAL A 424 -7.15 29.55 -7.35
CA VAL A 424 -6.74 28.28 -7.93
C VAL A 424 -5.25 28.11 -7.70
N LEU A 425 -4.87 27.07 -6.97
CA LEU A 425 -3.50 26.61 -6.85
C LEU A 425 -3.11 25.86 -8.12
N ASN A 426 -2.05 26.29 -8.79
CA ASN A 426 -1.45 25.63 -9.94
C ASN A 426 -0.03 25.21 -9.58
N ILE A 427 0.32 23.97 -9.89
CA ILE A 427 1.68 23.44 -9.71
C ILE A 427 2.24 23.10 -11.09
N PHE A 428 3.47 23.55 -11.32
CA PHE A 428 4.20 23.35 -12.55
C PHE A 428 5.46 22.56 -12.27
N ASP A 429 5.81 21.65 -13.18
CA ASP A 429 7.08 20.92 -13.12
C ASP A 429 8.28 21.84 -13.47
N GLY A 430 9.49 21.28 -13.38
CA GLY A 430 10.72 22.01 -13.73
C GLY A 430 10.84 22.44 -15.19
N THR A 431 10.00 21.90 -16.10
CA THR A 431 9.92 22.32 -17.50
C THR A 431 8.96 23.49 -17.72
N GLY A 432 8.12 23.79 -16.71
CA GLY A 432 7.08 24.80 -16.76
C GLY A 432 5.72 24.27 -17.23
N ALA A 433 5.56 22.95 -17.42
CA ALA A 433 4.27 22.35 -17.70
C ALA A 433 3.42 22.26 -16.43
N MET A 434 2.13 22.60 -16.52
CA MET A 434 1.22 22.45 -15.39
C MET A 434 0.92 20.97 -15.15
N ILE A 435 1.15 20.48 -13.93
CA ILE A 435 0.99 19.07 -13.57
C ILE A 435 -0.17 18.83 -12.60
N LEU A 436 -0.54 19.84 -11.79
CA LEU A 436 -1.65 19.77 -10.85
C LEU A 436 -2.35 21.13 -10.76
N SER A 437 -3.67 21.09 -10.51
CA SER A 437 -4.47 22.28 -10.23
C SER A 437 -5.60 21.94 -9.25
N THR A 438 -5.89 22.83 -8.31
CA THR A 438 -7.00 22.68 -7.36
C THR A 438 -7.50 24.03 -6.85
N ASN A 439 -8.76 24.08 -6.42
CA ASN A 439 -9.31 25.27 -5.79
C ASN A 439 -8.78 25.44 -4.37
N VAL A 440 -8.53 26.68 -3.97
CA VAL A 440 -8.15 27.08 -2.62
C VAL A 440 -9.10 28.18 -2.15
N THR A 441 -9.58 28.05 -0.93
CA THR A 441 -10.48 29.03 -0.30
C THR A 441 -9.94 29.46 1.05
N VAL A 442 -9.93 30.77 1.30
CA VAL A 442 -9.54 31.37 2.58
C VAL A 442 -10.68 32.20 3.12
N GLN A 443 -11.14 31.89 4.32
CA GLN A 443 -12.11 32.73 5.02
C GLN A 443 -11.37 33.85 5.76
N VAL A 444 -11.59 35.11 5.37
CA VAL A 444 -10.93 36.27 5.99
C VAL A 444 -11.91 36.99 6.93
N SER A 445 -11.60 37.03 8.22
CA SER A 445 -12.38 37.78 9.21
C SER A 445 -11.90 39.22 9.33
N GLU A 446 -12.80 40.13 9.72
CA GLU A 446 -12.39 41.48 10.12
C GLU A 446 -11.38 41.42 11.27
N ALA A 447 -10.48 42.41 11.31
CA ALA A 447 -9.54 42.53 12.42
C ALA A 447 -10.34 42.73 13.71
N SER A 448 -10.11 41.87 14.71
CA SER A 448 -10.69 42.07 16.03
C SER A 448 -10.21 43.43 16.56
N LEU A 449 -11.14 44.36 16.80
CA LEU A 449 -10.81 45.60 17.51
C LEU A 449 -10.19 45.20 18.86
N PRO A 450 -9.05 45.79 19.27
CA PRO A 450 -8.52 45.54 20.59
C PRO A 450 -9.61 45.89 21.61
N ALA A 451 -9.87 44.98 22.55
CA ALA A 451 -10.78 45.26 23.64
C ALA A 451 -10.33 46.56 24.30
N VAL A 452 -11.18 47.59 24.23
CA VAL A 452 -10.95 48.83 24.97
C VAL A 452 -11.08 48.45 26.43
N THR A 453 -9.95 48.25 27.10
CA THR A 453 -9.93 48.12 28.55
C THR A 453 -10.49 49.42 29.12
N PRO A 454 -11.62 49.42 29.86
CA PRO A 454 -12.10 50.64 30.47
C PRO A 454 -11.02 51.13 31.44
N THR A 455 -10.57 52.37 31.23
CA THR A 455 -9.64 53.06 32.11
C THR A 455 -10.20 53.02 33.54
N PRO A 456 -9.44 52.57 34.55
CA PRO A 456 -9.91 52.61 35.93
C PRO A 456 -10.13 54.06 36.34
N THR A 457 -11.37 54.42 36.65
CA THR A 457 -11.70 55.67 37.33
C THR A 457 -11.08 55.61 38.72
N VAL A 458 -10.13 56.51 39.01
CA VAL A 458 -9.54 56.70 40.35
C VAL A 458 -10.58 57.32 41.28
N PRO A 459 -10.95 56.70 42.41
CA PRO A 459 -11.58 57.41 43.50
C PRO A 459 -10.49 58.03 44.39
N SER A 460 -10.68 59.30 44.71
CA SER A 460 -9.96 60.05 45.74
C SER A 460 -9.94 59.31 47.08
N GLY A 461 -8.77 59.28 47.72
CA GLY A 461 -8.51 58.52 48.93
C GLY A 461 -9.08 59.11 50.22
N GLU A 462 -9.08 58.27 51.25
CA GLU A 462 -9.00 58.68 52.65
C GLU A 462 -8.35 57.54 53.48
N SER A 463 -7.74 57.92 54.60
CA SER A 463 -6.58 57.30 55.25
C SER A 463 -6.85 56.40 56.47
N ALA A 464 -5.85 55.54 56.77
CA ALA A 464 -5.40 54.98 58.08
C ALA A 464 -6.35 53.99 58.81
N HIS A 465 -5.93 52.96 59.57
CA HIS A 465 -4.66 52.57 60.22
C HIS A 465 -4.69 51.03 60.56
N PRO A 466 -3.73 50.39 61.30
CA PRO A 466 -3.15 49.08 60.93
C PRO A 466 -3.46 47.91 61.90
N GLU A 467 -3.23 46.65 61.49
CA GLU A 467 -2.92 45.57 62.45
C GLU A 467 -2.15 44.38 61.82
N THR A 468 -1.01 44.09 62.47
CA THR A 468 -0.15 42.89 62.62
C THR A 468 -0.37 41.58 61.81
N GLY A 469 0.74 41.01 61.29
CA GLY A 469 0.87 39.70 60.59
C GLY A 469 0.82 38.44 61.49
N PRO A 470 1.43 37.26 61.15
CA PRO A 470 2.47 37.01 60.12
C PRO A 470 2.28 35.76 59.20
N SER A 471 3.05 35.77 58.10
CA SER A 471 3.85 34.68 57.46
C SER A 471 3.26 33.28 57.19
N ALA A 472 3.29 32.87 55.91
CA ALA A 472 3.96 31.63 55.48
C ALA A 472 4.16 31.59 53.95
N ASP A 473 5.42 31.41 53.54
CA ASP A 473 5.89 31.01 52.21
C ASP A 473 5.33 29.65 51.76
N THR A 474 5.07 29.48 50.46
CA THR A 474 5.95 28.67 49.57
C THR A 474 5.30 28.47 48.20
N SER A 475 6.08 28.82 47.18
CA SER A 475 5.90 28.49 45.76
C SER A 475 6.19 27.01 45.48
N VAL A 476 5.40 26.37 44.63
CA VAL A 476 5.78 25.11 43.96
C VAL A 476 5.48 25.23 42.47
N SER A 477 6.55 25.19 41.68
CA SER A 477 6.60 24.90 40.26
C SER A 477 6.33 23.41 40.01
N ALA A 478 5.48 23.07 39.06
CA ALA A 478 5.36 21.72 38.53
C ALA A 478 6.02 21.67 37.15
N ASP A 479 7.15 20.98 37.10
CA ASP A 479 7.86 20.58 35.89
C ASP A 479 7.62 19.08 35.64
N ALA A 480 7.71 18.69 34.38
CA ALA A 480 7.42 17.36 33.89
C ALA A 480 8.53 16.34 34.22
N SER A 481 8.17 15.09 34.52
CA SER A 481 8.99 13.94 34.13
C SER A 481 8.18 12.65 33.99
N SER A 482 8.42 11.99 32.88
CA SER A 482 8.06 10.64 32.50
C SER A 482 8.87 9.61 33.29
N ASP A 483 8.23 8.55 33.79
CA ASP A 483 8.92 7.32 34.19
C ASP A 483 8.12 6.09 33.74
N LEU A 484 8.67 5.40 32.75
CA LEU A 484 8.30 4.05 32.32
C LEU A 484 9.13 3.05 33.15
N ALA A 485 8.45 2.25 33.97
CA ALA A 485 9.09 1.16 34.71
C ALA A 485 9.33 -0.05 33.80
N ASN A 486 10.60 -0.40 33.73
CA ASN A 486 11.20 -1.57 33.11
C ASN A 486 10.98 -2.80 34.00
N THR A 487 10.35 -3.88 33.49
CA THR A 487 10.40 -5.20 34.14
C THR A 487 10.97 -6.22 33.17
N GLY A 488 12.24 -6.56 33.37
CA GLY A 488 12.98 -7.55 32.59
C GLY A 488 12.52 -8.99 32.86
N ALA A 489 12.36 -9.76 31.79
CA ALA A 489 12.28 -11.21 31.82
C ALA A 489 13.58 -11.79 31.22
N SER A 490 14.15 -12.79 31.90
CA SER A 490 15.43 -13.44 31.60
C SER A 490 15.34 -14.42 30.41
N PRO A 491 16.37 -14.58 29.54
CA PRO A 491 16.27 -15.33 28.28
C PRO A 491 16.61 -16.84 28.39
N ALA A 492 16.34 -17.48 29.52
CA ALA A 492 16.79 -18.87 29.76
C ALA A 492 15.80 -19.97 29.33
N LEU A 493 14.53 -19.64 29.07
CA LEU A 493 13.49 -20.64 28.77
C LEU A 493 13.33 -21.07 27.28
N PRO A 494 13.56 -20.22 26.25
CA PRO A 494 13.37 -20.64 24.85
C PRO A 494 14.49 -21.53 24.30
N ILE A 495 15.68 -21.53 24.94
CA ILE A 495 16.85 -22.32 24.48
C ILE A 495 16.67 -23.81 24.83
N LEU A 496 16.05 -24.14 25.96
CA LEU A 496 15.79 -25.53 26.35
C LEU A 496 14.70 -26.20 25.52
N LEU A 497 13.70 -25.44 25.03
CA LEU A 497 12.66 -25.99 24.16
C LEU A 497 13.19 -26.32 22.75
N GLY A 498 14.11 -25.51 22.22
CA GLY A 498 14.74 -25.75 20.91
C GLY A 498 15.62 -27.00 20.89
N ILE A 499 16.35 -27.28 21.98
CA ILE A 499 17.20 -28.48 22.09
C ILE A 499 16.36 -29.76 22.19
N LEU A 500 15.21 -29.71 22.87
CA LEU A 500 14.33 -30.87 23.01
C LEU A 500 13.69 -31.28 21.66
N LEU A 501 13.30 -30.31 20.83
CA LEU A 501 12.72 -30.55 19.50
C LEU A 501 13.73 -31.15 18.51
N LEU A 502 15.00 -30.73 18.58
CA LEU A 502 16.09 -31.29 17.77
C LEU A 502 16.37 -32.76 18.12
N ILE A 503 16.32 -33.13 19.40
CA ILE A 503 16.53 -34.50 19.85
C ILE A 503 15.38 -35.41 19.40
N VAL A 504 14.12 -34.95 19.49
CA VAL A 504 12.96 -35.71 19.01
C VAL A 504 13.00 -35.90 17.49
N GLY A 505 13.39 -34.88 16.73
CA GLY A 505 13.57 -34.96 15.28
C GLY A 505 14.64 -35.98 14.87
N LEU A 506 15.77 -36.02 15.57
CA LEU A 506 16.87 -36.96 15.29
C LEU A 506 16.47 -38.41 15.60
N VAL A 507 15.71 -38.64 16.66
CA VAL A 507 15.20 -39.97 17.03
C VAL A 507 14.18 -40.49 16.01
N LEU A 508 13.31 -39.62 15.48
CA LEU A 508 12.36 -40.00 14.42
C LEU A 508 13.07 -40.37 13.10
N LEU A 509 14.09 -39.60 12.72
CA LEU A 509 14.90 -39.88 11.52
C LEU A 509 15.66 -41.21 11.62
N LEU A 510 16.18 -41.55 12.80
CA LEU A 510 16.85 -42.84 13.04
C LEU A 510 15.86 -44.02 13.06
N ALA A 511 14.64 -43.82 13.55
CA ALA A 511 13.58 -44.84 13.51
C ALA A 511 13.11 -45.13 12.07
N ILE A 512 12.95 -44.10 11.24
CA ILE A 512 12.58 -44.23 9.83
C ILE A 512 13.67 -44.93 9.03
N ARG A 513 14.96 -44.65 9.33
CA ARG A 513 16.10 -45.31 8.68
C ARG A 513 16.21 -46.79 9.03
N ARG A 514 15.88 -47.19 10.27
CA ARG A 514 15.83 -48.60 10.68
C ARG A 514 14.62 -49.35 10.08
N GLY A 515 13.49 -48.69 9.88
CA GLY A 515 12.30 -49.30 9.26
C GLY A 515 12.45 -49.64 7.77
N ARG A 516 13.30 -48.90 7.03
CA ARG A 516 13.57 -49.17 5.60
C ARG A 516 14.59 -50.28 5.34
N GLY A 517 15.37 -50.69 6.34
CA GLY A 517 16.37 -51.77 6.21
C GLY A 517 15.84 -53.20 6.36
N ALA A 518 14.59 -53.39 6.78
CA ALA A 518 14.04 -54.70 7.13
C ALA A 518 13.08 -55.30 6.08
N LYS A 519 13.02 -54.76 4.85
CA LYS A 519 12.16 -55.29 3.76
C LYS A 519 12.90 -55.94 2.60
N HIS A 520 14.22 -56.14 2.70
CA HIS A 520 14.98 -56.98 1.77
C HIS A 520 15.90 -57.92 2.55
N SER A 521 15.33 -59.03 2.99
CA SER A 521 16.01 -60.31 3.24
C SER A 521 14.98 -61.42 3.17
#